data_AF-A0A920QYR4-F1
#
_entry.id   AF-A0A920QYR4-F1
#
_cell.length_a   1.000
_cell.length_b   1.000
_cell.length_c   1.000
_cell.angle_alpha   90.00
_cell.angle_beta   90.00
_cell.angle_gamma   90.00
#
_symmetry.space_group_name_H-M   'P 1'
#
loop_
_entity.id
_entity.type
_entity.pdbx_description
1 polymer ?
#
loop_
_entity_poly.entity_id
_entity_poly.type
_entity_poly.pdbx_seq_one_letter_code
_entity_poly.pdbx_strand_id
1 'polypeptide(L)' 'MGLLDGRKVLITGARKGIGRGIAITLANEGADVGINDILDDEYAKNCWK' A
#
# COMPACT_ATOMS: atom_id res chain seq x y z
N MET A 1 -4.61 13.88 12.00
CA MET A 1 -3.73 12.86 12.57
C MET A 1 -4.44 11.54 12.37
N GLY A 2 -3.95 10.71 11.46
CA GLY A 2 -4.49 9.39 11.17
C GLY A 2 -4.01 8.36 12.19
N LEU A 3 -4.67 7.20 12.26
CA LEU A 3 -4.35 6.15 13.23
C LEU A 3 -2.91 5.62 13.10
N LEU A 4 -2.31 5.75 11.91
CA LEU A 4 -1.05 5.14 11.54
C LEU A 4 0.05 6.14 11.15
N ASP A 5 -0.13 7.41 11.51
CA ASP A 5 0.87 8.45 11.27
C ASP A 5 2.26 8.01 11.77
N GLY A 6 3.26 8.09 10.88
CA GLY A 6 4.66 7.75 11.17
C GLY A 6 4.95 6.25 11.26
N ARG A 7 3.98 5.37 10.97
CA ARG A 7 4.19 3.92 10.88
C ARG A 7 4.58 3.53 9.46
N LYS A 8 5.42 2.51 9.35
CA LYS A 8 5.83 1.90 8.08
C LYS A 8 5.19 0.52 7.94
N VAL A 9 4.65 0.22 6.77
CA VAL A 9 3.96 -1.06 6.51
C VAL A 9 4.45 -1.65 5.20
N LEU A 10 4.73 -2.96 5.20
CA LEU A 10 5.03 -3.73 3.98
C LEU A 10 3.88 -4.68 3.69
N ILE A 11 3.33 -4.63 2.48
CA ILE A 11 2.22 -5.47 2.06
C ILE A 11 2.64 -6.31 0.84
N THR A 12 2.45 -7.62 0.94
CA THR A 12 2.62 -8.54 -0.19
C THR A 12 1.29 -8.80 -0.88
N GLY A 13 1.28 -8.88 -2.22
CA GLY A 13 0.05 -9.15 -2.97
C GLY A 13 -0.93 -7.96 -3.05
N ALA A 14 -0.43 -6.72 -2.97
CA ALA A 14 -1.27 -5.53 -2.90
C ALA A 14 -1.70 -4.97 -4.27
N ARG A 15 -1.38 -5.65 -5.37
CA ARG A 15 -1.73 -5.19 -6.72
C ARG A 15 -3.24 -5.13 -6.98
N LYS A 16 -4.02 -6.03 -6.39
CA LYS A 16 -5.49 -6.08 -6.57
C LYS A 16 -6.24 -6.64 -5.37
N GLY A 17 -7.56 -6.53 -5.41
CA GLY A 17 -8.45 -7.12 -4.41
C GLY A 17 -8.19 -6.59 -3.01
N ILE A 18 -8.14 -7.52 -2.04
CA ILE A 18 -8.02 -7.19 -0.61
C ILE A 18 -6.70 -6.47 -0.32
N GLY A 19 -5.57 -6.94 -0.87
CA GLY A 19 -4.27 -6.32 -0.62
C GLY A 19 -4.23 -4.84 -1.03
N ARG A 20 -4.84 -4.49 -2.17
CA ARG A 20 -4.96 -3.11 -2.62
C ARG A 20 -5.84 -2.27 -1.67
N GLY A 21 -6.97 -2.81 -1.24
CA GLY A 21 -7.86 -2.13 -0.30
C GLY A 21 -7.16 -1.84 1.03
N ILE A 22 -6.41 -2.81 1.54
CA ILE A 22 -5.59 -2.64 2.75
C ILE A 22 -4.56 -1.53 2.53
N ALA A 23 -3.77 -1.59 1.45
CA ALA A 23 -2.75 -0.57 1.16
C ALA A 23 -3.30 0.85 1.15
N ILE A 24 -4.42 1.07 0.45
CA ILE A 24 -5.09 2.37 0.36
C ILE A 24 -5.58 2.82 1.74
N THR A 25 -6.20 1.92 2.51
CA THR A 25 -6.73 2.26 3.83
C THR A 25 -5.61 2.67 4.79
N LEU A 26 -4.51 1.91 4.82
CA LEU A 26 -3.39 2.21 5.71
C LEU A 26 -2.67 3.51 5.31
N ALA A 27 -2.51 3.77 4.00
CA ALA A 27 -1.96 5.03 3.51
C ALA A 27 -2.85 6.23 3.89
N ASN A 28 -4.18 6.09 3.79
CA ASN A 28 -5.13 7.14 4.22
C ASN A 28 -5.06 7.43 5.72
N GLU A 29 -4.70 6.42 6.53
CA GLU A 29 -4.46 6.57 7.97
C GLU A 29 -3.05 7.11 8.29
N GLY A 30 -2.26 7.48 7.27
CA GLY A 30 -0.97 8.16 7.44
C GLY A 30 0.26 7.24 7.50
N ALA A 31 0.09 5.95 7.17
CA ALA A 31 1.21 5.04 7.06
C ALA A 31 2.04 5.28 5.79
N ASP A 32 3.35 5.06 5.89
CA ASP A 32 4.26 4.92 4.76
C ASP A 32 4.24 3.44 4.31
N VAL A 33 3.66 3.18 3.12
CA VAL A 33 3.31 1.83 2.66
C VAL A 33 4.22 1.38 1.51
N GLY A 34 5.02 0.34 1.76
CA GLY A 34 5.73 -0.40 0.74
C GLY A 34 4.90 -1.57 0.22
N ILE A 35 4.95 -1.81 -1.09
CA ILE A 35 4.18 -2.89 -1.73
C ILE A 35 5.13 -3.85 -2.44
N ASN A 36 4.93 -5.15 -2.28
CA ASN A 36 5.65 -6.18 -3.03
C ASN A 36 4.66 -7.12 -3.73
N ASP A 37 4.76 -7.25 -5.04
CA ASP A 37 3.95 -8.17 -5.82
C ASP A 37 4.83 -8.83 -6.91
N ILE A 38 4.35 -9.93 -7.49
CA ILE A 38 5.14 -10.76 -8.41
C ILE A 38 5.23 -10.10 -9.79
N LEU A 39 4.30 -9.22 -10.13
CA LEU A 39 4.21 -8.55 -11.41
C LEU A 39 4.43 -7.04 -11.23
N ASP A 40 5.46 -6.51 -11.88
CA ASP A 40 5.68 -5.07 -12.01
C ASP A 40 4.81 -4.52 -13.17
N ASP A 41 3.58 -4.14 -12.83
CA ASP A 41 2.59 -3.57 -13.76
C ASP A 41 2.27 -2.09 -13.45
N GLU A 42 1.46 -1.45 -14.29
CA GLU A 42 1.04 -0.05 -14.08
C GLU A 42 0.35 0.17 -12.73
N TYR A 43 -0.34 -0.84 -12.20
CA TYR A 43 -1.02 -0.73 -10.90
C TYR A 43 -0.02 -0.74 -9.76
N ALA A 44 1.01 -1.59 -9.84
CA ALA A 44 2.12 -1.57 -8.88
C ALA A 44 2.81 -0.20 -8.89
N LYS A 45 3.06 0.38 -10.08
CA LYS A 45 3.73 1.69 -10.22
C LYS A 45 2.94 2.85 -9.64
N ASN A 46 1.61 2.83 -9.75
CA ASN A 46 0.76 3.90 -9.22
C ASN A 46 0.68 3.91 -7.69
N CYS A 47 1.16 2.87 -7.01
CA CYS A 47 1.22 2.82 -5.55
C CYS A 47 2.48 3.47 -4.96
N TRP A 48 3.51 3.76 -5.77
CA TRP A 48 4.78 4.36 -5.31
C TRP A 48 4.91 5.86 -5.62
N LYS A 49 3.84 6.49 -6.11
CA LYS A 49 3.77 7.95 -6.36
C LYS A 49 3.24 8.71 -5.14
#